data_AF-A0A8H9XXZ9-F1
#
_entry.id   AF-A0A8H9XXZ9-F1
#
_cell.length_a   1.000
_cell.length_b   1.000
_cell.length_c   1.000
_cell.angle_alpha   90.00
_cell.angle_beta   90.00
_cell.angle_gamma   90.00
#
_symmetry.space_group_name_H-M   'P 1'
#
loop_
_entity.id
_entity.type
_entity.pdbx_description
1 polymer ?
#
loop_
_entity_poly.entity_id
_entity_poly.type
_entity_poly.pdbx_seq_one_letter_code
_entity_poly.pdbx_strand_id
1 'polypeptide(L)'
;PDALALPPGFKNVPPVLCLGADLKNTFCLVRGEQAVLSQHLGDLSDDGIQMQWREALRLMQNIYDFTPQYVVHDAHPGYVSSQWAREMNLPTQTVLHHHAH
;
A
#
# COMPACT_ATOMS: atom_id res chain seq x y z
N PRO A 1 -8.50 -10.79 -7.21
CA PRO A 1 -8.49 -9.47 -6.54
C PRO A 1 -9.16 -8.49 -7.50
N ASP A 2 -10.29 -7.90 -7.11
CA ASP A 2 -11.04 -7.03 -8.03
C ASP A 2 -10.52 -5.60 -7.91
N ALA A 3 -10.37 -4.92 -9.05
CA ALA A 3 -9.96 -3.52 -9.09
C ALA A 3 -11.18 -2.60 -8.99
N LEU A 4 -10.99 -1.46 -8.33
CA LEU A 4 -11.95 -0.38 -8.21
C LEU A 4 -11.55 0.76 -9.16
N ALA A 5 -12.52 1.36 -9.84
CA ALA A 5 -12.29 2.58 -10.61
C ALA A 5 -12.07 3.76 -9.66
N LEU A 6 -11.08 4.60 -9.96
CA LEU A 6 -10.88 5.86 -9.26
C LEU A 6 -11.97 6.88 -9.62
N PRO A 7 -12.22 7.90 -8.76
CA PRO A 7 -13.19 8.94 -9.06
C PRO A 7 -12.88 9.73 -10.35
N PRO A 8 -13.87 10.41 -10.94
CA PRO A 8 -13.65 11.27 -12.10
C PRO A 8 -12.55 12.32 -11.85
N GLY A 9 -11.67 12.48 -12.83
CA GLY A 9 -10.53 13.41 -12.76
C GLY A 9 -9.20 12.75 -12.43
N PHE A 10 -9.21 11.55 -11.84
CA PHE A 10 -8.00 10.75 -11.67
C PHE A 10 -7.65 10.02 -12.97
N LYS A 11 -6.58 10.47 -13.62
CA LYS A 11 -6.07 9.89 -14.87
C LYS A 11 -4.57 9.79 -14.85
N ASN A 12 -4.03 8.76 -15.50
CA ASN A 12 -2.58 8.56 -15.65
C ASN A 12 -1.80 8.63 -14.33
N VAL A 13 -2.39 8.15 -13.23
CA VAL A 13 -1.73 8.13 -11.92
C VAL A 13 -0.50 7.20 -12.01
N PRO A 14 0.70 7.63 -11.56
CA PRO A 14 1.87 6.75 -11.55
C PRO A 14 1.64 5.55 -10.62
N PRO A 15 2.43 4.47 -10.73
CA PRO A 15 2.30 3.32 -9.84
C PRO A 15 2.69 3.68 -8.40
N VAL A 16 1.70 3.80 -7.52
CA VAL A 16 1.84 4.14 -6.10
C VAL A 16 1.45 2.93 -5.25
N LEU A 17 2.34 2.53 -4.34
CA LEU A 17 2.06 1.54 -3.30
C LEU A 17 1.67 2.27 -2.00
N CYS A 18 0.44 2.12 -1.55
CA CYS A 18 0.00 2.63 -0.24
C CYS A 18 0.06 1.50 0.78
N LEU A 19 0.79 1.67 1.89
CA LEU A 19 0.97 0.60 2.89
C LEU A 19 -0.18 0.47 3.89
N GLY A 20 -1.09 1.46 3.95
CA GLY A 20 -2.15 1.50 4.96
C GLY A 20 -1.62 1.83 6.35
N ALA A 21 -2.37 1.42 7.37
CA ALA A 21 -2.02 1.55 8.80
C ALA A 21 -1.60 0.20 9.39
N ASP A 22 -1.05 0.19 10.61
CA ASP A 22 -0.57 -1.05 11.23
C ASP A 22 -1.71 -2.01 11.64
N LEU A 23 -2.85 -1.47 12.07
CA LEU A 23 -4.00 -2.28 12.48
C LEU A 23 -4.98 -2.48 11.33
N LYS A 24 -5.51 -3.70 11.26
CA LYS A 24 -6.45 -4.14 10.23
C LYS A 24 -5.92 -3.86 8.82
N ASN A 25 -4.62 -4.10 8.63
CA ASN A 25 -3.88 -3.65 7.47
C ASN A 25 -4.48 -4.16 6.16
N THR A 26 -4.52 -3.26 5.19
CA THR A 26 -4.54 -3.58 3.77
C THR A 26 -3.54 -2.64 3.09
N PHE A 27 -2.83 -3.14 2.08
CA PHE A 27 -2.10 -2.26 1.16
C PHE A 27 -2.94 -2.01 -0.09
N CYS A 28 -2.61 -0.95 -0.82
CA CYS A 28 -3.26 -0.58 -2.07
C CYS A 28 -2.23 -0.37 -3.18
N LEU A 29 -2.52 -0.89 -4.37
CA LEU A 29 -1.79 -0.54 -5.59
C LEU A 29 -2.66 0.40 -6.42
N VAL A 30 -2.12 1.58 -6.76
CA VAL A 30 -2.81 2.58 -7.56
C VAL A 30 -2.00 2.86 -8.82
N ARG A 31 -2.62 2.75 -10.01
CA ARG A 31 -2.00 3.12 -11.30
C ARG A 31 -3.08 3.44 -12.33
N GLY A 32 -2.84 4.44 -13.17
CA GLY A 32 -3.76 4.85 -14.22
C GLY A 32 -5.03 5.43 -13.63
N GLU A 33 -6.14 4.71 -13.76
CA GLU A 33 -7.48 5.12 -13.30
C GLU A 33 -8.09 4.09 -12.32
N GLN A 34 -7.26 3.22 -11.76
CA GLN A 34 -7.71 2.11 -10.93
C GLN A 34 -6.88 1.98 -9.64
N ALA A 35 -7.53 1.42 -8.63
CA ALA A 35 -6.93 0.99 -7.38
C ALA A 35 -7.29 -0.47 -7.10
N VAL A 36 -6.37 -1.24 -6.54
CA VAL A 36 -6.63 -2.59 -6.04
C VAL A 36 -6.14 -2.71 -4.61
N LEU A 37 -7.02 -3.20 -3.73
CA LEU A 37 -6.71 -3.46 -2.33
C LEU A 37 -6.29 -4.91 -2.13
N SER A 38 -5.37 -5.13 -1.19
CA SER A 38 -5.08 -6.47 -0.69
C SER A 38 -6.26 -7.02 0.11
N GLN A 39 -6.20 -8.32 0.39
CA GLN A 39 -6.95 -8.89 1.50
C GLN A 39 -6.56 -8.23 2.83
N HIS A 40 -7.39 -8.42 3.85
CA HIS A 40 -7.08 -8.06 5.22
C HIS A 40 -5.87 -8.85 5.74
N LEU A 41 -4.88 -8.13 6.28
CA LEU A 41 -3.59 -8.67 6.76
C LEU A 41 -3.40 -8.50 8.28
N GLY A 42 -4.45 -8.12 9.03
CA GLY A 42 -4.38 -8.10 10.50
C GLY A 42 -3.54 -6.97 11.09
N ASP A 43 -2.78 -7.27 12.14
CA ASP A 43 -1.86 -6.34 12.83
C ASP A 43 -0.43 -6.55 12.32
N LEU A 44 0.21 -5.49 11.83
CA LEU A 44 1.57 -5.57 11.29
C LEU A 44 2.65 -5.79 12.36
N SER A 45 2.33 -5.65 13.64
CA SER A 45 3.23 -5.96 14.75
C SER A 45 3.24 -7.45 15.13
N ASP A 46 2.32 -8.26 14.59
CA ASP A 46 2.25 -9.68 14.86
C ASP A 46 3.47 -10.44 14.30
N ASP A 47 3.97 -11.40 15.07
CA ASP A 47 5.12 -12.22 14.67
C ASP A 47 4.84 -12.97 13.35
N GLY A 48 5.74 -12.80 12.38
CA GLY A 48 5.66 -13.49 11.09
C GLY A 48 4.69 -12.88 10.08
N ILE A 49 3.94 -11.82 10.43
CA ILE A 49 2.98 -11.20 9.51
C ILE A 49 3.63 -10.61 8.26
N GLN A 50 4.88 -10.14 8.39
CA GLN A 50 5.64 -9.58 7.27
C GLN A 50 5.81 -10.59 6.12
N MET A 51 5.94 -11.88 6.39
CA MET A 51 6.06 -12.91 5.34
C MET A 51 4.78 -12.99 4.51
N GLN A 52 3.63 -13.08 5.19
CA GLN A 52 2.32 -13.14 4.53
C GLN A 52 2.03 -11.87 3.74
N TRP A 53 2.35 -10.72 4.33
CA TRP A 53 2.23 -9.41 3.70
C TRP A 53 3.07 -9.31 2.41
N ARG A 54 4.34 -9.74 2.45
CA ARG A 54 5.25 -9.71 1.29
C ARG A 54 4.81 -10.67 0.19
N GLU A 55 4.33 -11.87 0.52
CA GLU A 55 3.80 -12.80 -0.49
C GLU A 55 2.53 -12.25 -1.16
N ALA A 56 1.64 -11.63 -0.39
CA ALA A 56 0.46 -10.96 -0.93
C ALA A 56 0.86 -9.83 -1.89
N LEU A 57 1.81 -8.96 -1.48
CA LEU A 57 2.32 -7.90 -2.33
C LEU A 57 2.94 -8.44 -3.61
N ARG A 58 3.80 -9.45 -3.50
CA ARG A 58 4.46 -10.09 -4.65
C ARG A 58 3.44 -10.66 -5.64
N LEU A 59 2.45 -11.39 -5.14
CA LEU A 59 1.40 -11.97 -5.98
C LEU A 59 0.59 -10.88 -6.69
N MET A 60 0.18 -9.84 -5.96
CA MET A 60 -0.59 -8.74 -6.54
C MET A 60 0.22 -7.94 -7.57
N GLN A 61 1.49 -7.66 -7.29
CA GLN A 61 2.39 -7.01 -8.25
C GLN A 61 2.51 -7.82 -9.55
N ASN A 62 2.62 -9.15 -9.46
CA ASN A 62 2.66 -10.03 -10.62
C ASN A 62 1.34 -10.04 -11.42
N ILE A 63 0.19 -10.13 -10.74
CA ILE A 63 -1.13 -10.16 -11.40
C ILE A 63 -1.39 -8.88 -12.20
N TYR A 64 -0.97 -7.74 -11.67
CA TYR A 64 -1.23 -6.42 -12.27
C TYR A 64 -0.04 -5.89 -13.09
N ASP A 65 1.03 -6.65 -13.25
CA ASP A 65 2.30 -6.21 -13.84
C ASP A 65 2.71 -4.82 -13.28
N PHE A 66 2.79 -4.74 -11.96
CA PHE A 66 2.89 -3.49 -11.21
C PHE A 66 4.26 -3.38 -10.53
N THR A 67 5.00 -2.33 -10.86
CA THR A 67 6.23 -1.94 -10.18
C THR A 67 6.04 -0.54 -9.58
N PRO A 68 6.06 -0.38 -8.24
CA PRO A 68 5.86 0.93 -7.61
C PRO A 68 6.99 1.91 -7.96
N GLN A 69 6.61 3.16 -8.21
CA GLN A 69 7.52 4.30 -8.31
C GLN A 69 7.48 5.18 -7.06
N TYR A 70 6.40 5.10 -6.27
CA TYR A 70 6.19 5.85 -5.04
C TYR A 70 5.61 4.94 -3.96
N VAL A 71 5.94 5.25 -2.70
CA VAL A 71 5.36 4.58 -1.54
C VAL A 71 4.69 5.62 -0.64
N VAL A 72 3.43 5.37 -0.28
CA VAL A 72 2.67 6.18 0.67
C VAL A 72 2.42 5.38 1.94
N HIS A 73 2.64 6.01 3.10
CA HIS A 73 2.41 5.39 4.40
C HIS A 73 1.85 6.40 5.41
N ASP A 74 1.40 5.91 6.57
CA ASP A 74 0.88 6.77 7.63
C ASP A 74 1.95 7.76 8.11
N ALA A 75 1.52 8.95 8.52
CA ALA A 75 2.38 9.96 9.13
C ALA A 75 2.91 9.58 10.51
N HIS A 76 2.33 8.56 11.16
CA HIS A 76 2.80 8.07 12.45
C HIS A 76 4.22 7.46 12.31
N PRO A 77 5.25 8.04 12.96
CA PRO A 77 6.64 7.66 12.71
C PRO A 77 6.99 6.28 13.27
N GLY A 78 6.27 5.83 14.31
CA GLY A 78 6.48 4.55 15.00
C GLY A 78 5.69 3.37 14.44
N TYR A 79 5.00 3.55 13.31
CA TYR A 79 4.32 2.42 12.66
C TYR A 79 5.31 1.46 12.00
N VAL A 80 5.02 0.17 12.06
CA VAL A 80 5.71 -0.90 11.35
C VAL A 80 5.63 -0.68 9.84
N SER A 81 4.45 -0.32 9.33
CA SER A 81 4.26 0.08 7.93
C SER A 81 5.17 1.24 7.53
N SER A 82 5.28 2.27 8.37
CA SER A 82 6.19 3.40 8.14
C SER A 82 7.67 2.99 8.13
N GLN A 83 8.07 1.99 8.92
CA GLN A 83 9.42 1.42 8.85
C GLN A 83 9.63 0.68 7.52
N TRP A 84 8.70 -0.20 7.13
CA TRP A 84 8.81 -0.98 5.90
C TRP A 84 8.88 -0.07 4.66
N ALA A 85 8.15 1.04 4.62
CA ALA A 85 8.25 2.03 3.53
C ALA A 85 9.67 2.53 3.32
N ARG A 86 10.38 2.86 4.41
CA ARG A 86 11.74 3.42 4.34
C ARG A 86 12.76 2.42 3.81
N GLU A 87 12.49 1.13 3.95
CA GLU A 87 13.35 0.04 3.46
C GLU A 87 13.20 -0.23 1.95
N MET A 88 12.18 0.33 1.28
CA MET A 88 11.86 0.03 -0.13
C MET A 88 12.71 0.78 -1.17
N ASN A 89 13.63 1.67 -0.75
CA ASN A 89 14.48 2.47 -1.63
C ASN A 89 13.70 3.20 -2.77
N LEU A 90 12.54 3.73 -2.43
CA LEU A 90 11.67 4.52 -3.32
C LEU A 90 11.35 5.86 -2.66
N PRO A 91 10.98 6.90 -3.42
CA PRO A 91 10.41 8.12 -2.87
C PRO A 91 9.20 7.80 -1.98
N THR A 92 9.24 8.27 -0.73
CA THR A 92 8.17 8.08 0.25
C THR A 92 7.43 9.38 0.54
N GLN A 93 6.12 9.28 0.77
CA GLN A 93 5.29 10.38 1.25
C GLN A 93 4.40 9.89 2.40
N THR A 94 4.15 10.78 3.37
CA THR A 94 3.23 10.51 4.48
C THR A 94 1.86 11.11 4.23
N VAL A 95 0.82 10.46 4.76
CA VAL A 95 -0.55 10.99 4.84
C VAL A 95 -1.04 10.89 6.29
N LEU A 96 -1.71 11.92 6.78
CA LEU A 96 -2.33 11.90 8.11
C LEU A 96 -3.46 10.86 8.15
N HIS A 97 -3.48 10.03 9.19
CA HIS A 97 -4.46 8.95 9.37
C HIS A 97 -5.91 9.37 9.13
N HIS A 98 -6.35 10.46 9.78
CA HIS A 98 -7.73 10.96 9.67
C HIS A 98 -8.05 11.63 8.33
N HIS A 99 -7.04 11.98 7.52
CA HIS A 99 -7.26 12.43 6.14
C HIS A 99 -7.38 11.23 5.19
N ALA A 100 -6.76 10.10 5.52
CA ALA A 100 -6.90 8.88 4.72
C ALA A 100 -8.27 8.19 4.91
N HIS A 101 -8.93 8.41 6.05
CA HIS A 101 -10.34 8.04 6.28
C HIS A 101 -11.29 8.94 5.50
#